data_AF-A0A182MY40-F1
#
_entry.id   AF-A0A182MY40-F1
#
_cell.length_a   1.000
_cell.length_b   1.000
_cell.length_c   1.000
_cell.angle_alpha   90.00
_cell.angle_beta   90.00
_cell.angle_gamma   90.00
#
_symmetry.space_group_name_H-M   'P 1'
#
loop_
_entity.id
_entity.type
_entity.pdbx_description
1 polymer ?
#
loop_
_entity_poly.entity_id
_entity_poly.type
_entity_poly.pdbx_seq_one_letter_code
_entity_poly.pdbx_strand_id
1 'polypeptide(L)'
;MAGHGEKDIHGVDLLIDSDPPVYYQRFEYDGRFGQAKHEYYRDFLDVAEYGAMHGDDLGYIFSPYNAEQAVAQPEEFREEWRVHRWTVELMANFVKHGNPTPTRSLYSNVTWPAVNRNGSRNTYLNIDKTFELRELDDDVTLNRWEKVYNCLYYEMCDQILS
;
A
#
# COMPACT_ATOMS: atom_id res chain seq x y z
N MET A 1 -2.61 -12.33 -49.24
CA MET A 1 -1.82 -12.47 -48.00
C MET A 1 -1.50 -11.07 -47.53
N ALA A 2 -2.17 -10.62 -46.48
CA ALA A 2 -1.94 -9.32 -45.86
C ALA A 2 -1.07 -9.56 -44.62
N GLY A 3 0.15 -9.03 -44.62
CA GLY A 3 1.00 -8.97 -43.42
C GLY A 3 0.49 -7.85 -42.52
N HIS A 4 0.03 -8.19 -41.34
CA HIS A 4 -0.33 -7.24 -40.30
C HIS A 4 0.98 -6.82 -39.62
N GLY A 5 1.43 -5.59 -39.88
CA GLY A 5 2.55 -4.98 -39.18
C GLY A 5 2.11 -4.59 -37.77
N GLU A 6 2.67 -5.27 -36.79
CA GLU A 6 2.62 -4.91 -35.38
C GLU A 6 3.30 -3.55 -35.22
N LYS A 7 2.57 -2.56 -34.72
CA LYS A 7 3.12 -1.23 -34.43
C LYS A 7 3.82 -1.31 -33.09
N ASP A 8 5.15 -1.19 -33.15
CA ASP A 8 6.05 -1.07 -32.01
C ASP A 8 5.51 -0.11 -30.94
N ILE A 9 5.27 -0.67 -29.75
CA ILE A 9 5.02 0.03 -28.48
C ILE A 9 6.28 0.66 -27.88
N HIS A 10 7.40 0.64 -28.60
CA HIS A 10 8.72 1.11 -28.17
C HIS A 10 8.90 2.65 -28.19
N GLY A 11 7.84 3.42 -28.47
CA GLY A 11 7.92 4.88 -28.59
C GLY A 11 7.87 5.68 -27.28
N VAL A 12 7.55 5.03 -26.14
CA VAL A 12 7.42 5.71 -24.83
C VAL A 12 8.59 5.39 -23.89
N ASP A 13 9.36 4.33 -24.17
CA ASP A 13 10.49 3.88 -23.35
C ASP A 13 11.78 4.72 -23.53
N LEU A 14 11.80 5.68 -24.45
CA LEU A 14 13.01 6.43 -24.83
C LEU A 14 13.17 7.80 -24.16
N LEU A 15 12.37 8.14 -23.14
CA LEU A 15 12.46 9.44 -22.44
C LEU A 15 12.61 9.38 -20.91
N ILE A 16 12.81 8.22 -20.29
CA ILE A 16 13.13 8.15 -18.86
C ILE A 16 14.26 7.14 -18.63
N ASP A 17 15.50 7.60 -18.75
CA ASP A 17 16.73 6.86 -18.39
C ASP A 17 16.93 6.78 -16.86
N SER A 18 15.83 6.80 -16.10
CA SER A 18 15.83 6.59 -14.65
C SER A 18 14.59 5.82 -14.25
N ASP A 19 14.78 4.61 -13.75
CA ASP A 19 13.71 3.84 -13.14
C ASP A 19 13.08 4.69 -11.99
N PRO A 20 11.81 5.13 -12.08
CA PRO A 20 11.23 6.02 -11.10
C PRO A 20 11.24 5.38 -9.70
N PRO A 21 11.42 6.15 -8.62
CA PRO A 21 11.44 5.59 -7.27
C PRO A 21 10.11 4.90 -6.95
N VAL A 22 10.19 3.68 -6.42
CA VAL A 22 9.02 2.89 -5.98
C VAL A 22 8.99 2.89 -4.46
N TYR A 23 7.80 3.00 -3.87
CA TYR A 23 7.58 3.00 -2.43
C TYR A 23 6.52 1.95 -2.09
N TYR A 24 6.82 1.03 -1.17
CA TYR A 24 5.85 0.05 -0.71
C TYR A 24 5.21 0.48 0.61
N GLN A 25 3.89 0.37 0.70
CA GLN A 25 3.15 0.50 1.95
C GLN A 25 2.26 -0.71 2.19
N ARG A 26 1.90 -0.89 3.46
CA ARG A 26 0.84 -1.77 3.90
C ARG A 26 -0.04 -1.00 4.88
N PHE A 27 -1.34 -0.98 4.61
CA PHE A 27 -2.32 -0.39 5.51
C PHE A 27 -2.88 -1.49 6.41
N GLU A 28 -2.70 -1.38 7.72
CA GLU A 28 -3.15 -2.34 8.73
C GLU A 28 -4.09 -1.73 9.77
N TYR A 29 -4.14 -0.40 9.85
CA TYR A 29 -4.93 0.30 10.87
C TYR A 29 -6.41 -0.06 10.77
N ASP A 30 -6.90 -0.75 11.79
CA ASP A 30 -8.33 -1.00 11.99
C ASP A 30 -8.93 0.08 12.88
N GLY A 31 -9.58 1.05 12.25
CA GLY A 31 -10.27 2.13 12.95
C GLY A 31 -11.55 2.54 12.24
N ARG A 32 -12.35 3.37 12.91
CA ARG A 32 -13.74 3.67 12.53
C ARG A 32 -13.90 4.47 11.22
N PHE A 33 -12.83 4.90 10.57
CA PHE A 33 -12.94 5.50 9.23
C PHE A 33 -12.95 4.44 8.11
N GLY A 34 -12.60 3.19 8.43
CA GLY A 34 -12.67 2.05 7.51
C GLY A 34 -14.11 1.66 7.20
N GLN A 35 -14.68 2.23 6.13
CA GLN A 35 -16.09 2.03 5.79
C GLN A 35 -16.41 0.59 5.39
N ALA A 36 -15.49 -0.10 4.71
CA ALA A 36 -15.74 -1.46 4.25
C ALA A 36 -16.03 -2.38 5.44
N LYS A 37 -15.18 -2.33 6.47
CA LYS A 37 -15.34 -3.15 7.69
C LYS A 37 -16.47 -2.67 8.58
N HIS A 38 -16.52 -1.38 8.86
CA HIS A 38 -17.36 -0.85 9.93
C HIS A 38 -18.79 -0.50 9.50
N GLU A 39 -19.06 -0.44 8.19
CA GLU A 39 -20.40 -0.15 7.65
C GLU A 39 -20.90 -1.23 6.69
N TYR A 40 -20.17 -1.52 5.61
CA TYR A 40 -20.69 -2.38 4.54
C TYR A 40 -20.75 -3.87 4.91
N TYR A 41 -19.70 -4.38 5.55
CA TYR A 41 -19.56 -5.81 5.82
C TYR A 41 -19.68 -6.18 7.30
N ARG A 42 -20.01 -5.23 8.17
CA ARG A 42 -20.01 -5.46 9.63
C ARG A 42 -20.86 -6.66 10.06
N ASP A 43 -21.97 -6.91 9.37
CA ASP A 43 -22.92 -7.98 9.70
C ASP A 43 -22.49 -9.35 9.11
N PHE A 44 -21.47 -9.36 8.24
CA PHE A 44 -20.93 -10.55 7.56
C PHE A 44 -19.56 -10.98 8.10
N LEU A 45 -18.97 -10.19 9.00
CA LEU A 45 -17.63 -10.42 9.52
C LEU A 45 -17.69 -10.84 10.98
N ASP A 46 -16.80 -11.76 11.35
CA ASP A 46 -16.44 -11.95 12.75
C ASP A 46 -15.50 -10.79 13.16
N VAL A 47 -16.08 -9.73 13.71
CA VAL A 47 -15.40 -8.47 14.05
C VAL A 47 -14.36 -8.60 15.17
N ALA A 48 -14.10 -9.81 15.67
CA ALA A 48 -13.10 -10.07 16.70
C ALA A 48 -11.65 -9.88 16.20
N GLU A 49 -11.38 -10.08 14.91
CA GLU A 49 -10.02 -10.01 14.37
C GLU A 49 -9.62 -8.57 14.02
N TYR A 50 -8.47 -8.15 14.56
CA TYR A 50 -7.87 -6.85 14.25
C TYR A 50 -7.31 -6.84 12.84
N GLY A 51 -7.61 -5.79 12.10
CA GLY A 51 -6.99 -5.53 10.81
C GLY A 51 -7.92 -4.81 9.84
N ALA A 52 -7.30 -4.08 8.93
CA ALA A 52 -7.99 -3.41 7.83
C ALA A 52 -8.43 -4.40 6.75
N MET A 53 -9.58 -4.13 6.16
CA MET A 53 -10.03 -4.78 4.93
C MET A 53 -9.74 -3.93 3.70
N HIS A 54 -9.91 -4.54 2.53
CA HIS A 54 -9.82 -3.83 1.27
C HIS A 54 -10.81 -2.64 1.22
N GLY A 55 -10.26 -1.44 1.00
CA GLY A 55 -11.02 -0.19 0.92
C GLY A 55 -11.11 0.59 2.23
N ASP A 56 -10.68 0.04 3.37
CA ASP A 56 -10.71 0.78 4.65
C ASP A 56 -9.73 1.95 4.70
N ASP A 57 -8.65 1.88 3.92
CA ASP A 57 -7.64 2.94 3.78
C ASP A 57 -8.22 4.24 3.19
N LEU A 58 -9.29 4.15 2.40
CA LEU A 58 -9.88 5.31 1.73
C LEU A 58 -10.40 6.37 2.71
N GLY A 59 -10.94 5.97 3.87
CA GLY A 59 -11.37 6.92 4.92
C GLY A 59 -10.20 7.64 5.62
N TYR A 60 -8.97 7.21 5.38
CA TYR A 60 -7.75 7.82 5.89
C TYR A 60 -7.02 8.67 4.83
N ILE A 61 -7.51 8.67 3.59
CA ILE A 61 -6.99 9.50 2.48
C ILE A 61 -8.01 10.57 2.08
N PHE A 62 -9.30 10.21 2.06
CA PHE A 62 -10.43 11.10 1.75
C PHE A 62 -11.28 11.33 2.99
N SER A 63 -12.25 12.26 2.89
CA SER A 63 -13.22 12.49 3.96
C SER A 63 -13.91 11.17 4.34
N PRO A 64 -13.87 10.75 5.62
CA PRO A 64 -14.44 9.47 6.04
C PRO A 64 -15.98 9.52 5.99
N TYR A 65 -16.61 8.36 5.83
CA TYR A 65 -18.07 8.23 5.72
C TYR A 65 -18.85 8.76 6.94
N ASN A 66 -18.21 8.76 8.10
CA ASN A 66 -18.73 9.24 9.38
C ASN A 66 -18.11 10.60 9.81
N ALA A 67 -17.66 11.41 8.85
CA ALA A 67 -17.01 12.69 9.12
C ALA A 67 -17.84 13.63 10.00
N GLU A 68 -19.16 13.72 9.80
CA GLU A 68 -20.02 14.59 10.62
C GLU A 68 -19.95 14.21 12.11
N GLN A 69 -20.05 12.91 12.42
CA GLN A 69 -19.91 12.41 13.78
C GLN A 69 -18.49 12.65 14.32
N ALA A 70 -17.48 12.36 13.52
CA ALA A 70 -16.08 12.48 13.92
C ALA A 70 -15.66 13.94 14.18
N VAL A 71 -16.28 14.90 13.50
CA VAL A 71 -16.11 16.35 13.74
C VAL A 71 -16.87 16.79 14.98
N ALA A 72 -18.08 16.25 15.22
CA ALA A 72 -18.86 16.56 16.42
C ALA A 72 -18.21 16.01 17.71
N GLN A 73 -17.45 14.92 17.62
CA GLN A 73 -16.83 14.21 18.76
C GLN A 73 -15.32 14.00 18.56
N PRO A 74 -14.53 15.07 18.43
CA PRO A 74 -13.13 14.97 17.98
C PRO A 74 -12.23 14.16 18.93
N GLU A 75 -12.51 14.19 20.24
CA GLU A 75 -11.75 13.42 21.22
C GLU A 75 -12.03 11.92 21.14
N GLU A 76 -13.25 11.53 20.79
CA GLU A 76 -13.57 10.12 20.58
C GLU A 76 -12.80 9.58 19.38
N PHE A 77 -12.68 10.36 18.30
CA PHE A 77 -12.01 9.98 17.04
C PHE A 77 -10.54 10.43 16.96
N ARG A 78 -9.91 10.72 18.11
CA ARG A 78 -8.57 11.32 18.16
C ARG A 78 -7.50 10.48 17.47
N GLU A 79 -7.58 9.15 17.57
CA GLU A 79 -6.64 8.24 16.94
C GLU A 79 -6.89 8.12 15.43
N GLU A 80 -8.16 8.04 15.00
CA GLU A 80 -8.51 8.06 13.58
C GLU A 80 -8.09 9.36 12.90
N TRP A 81 -8.32 10.51 13.54
CA TRP A 81 -7.87 11.81 13.05
C TRP A 81 -6.35 11.95 13.02
N ARG A 82 -5.62 11.25 13.90
CA ARG A 82 -4.16 11.19 13.86
C ARG A 82 -3.72 10.43 12.61
N VAL A 83 -4.17 9.18 12.46
CA VAL A 83 -3.79 8.32 11.31
C VAL A 83 -4.21 8.95 9.99
N HIS A 84 -5.39 9.56 9.92
CA HIS A 84 -5.87 10.28 8.74
C HIS A 84 -4.92 11.44 8.38
N ARG A 85 -4.57 12.31 9.32
CA ARG A 85 -3.64 13.43 9.06
C ARG A 85 -2.26 12.95 8.61
N TRP A 86 -1.75 11.89 9.23
CA TRP A 86 -0.45 11.34 8.90
C TRP A 86 -0.44 10.72 7.50
N THR A 87 -1.49 9.97 7.15
CA THR A 87 -1.64 9.35 5.82
C THR A 87 -1.81 10.40 4.74
N VAL A 88 -2.65 11.42 4.96
CA VAL A 88 -2.85 12.54 4.02
C VAL A 88 -1.54 13.32 3.78
N GLU A 89 -0.70 13.53 4.80
CA GLU A 89 0.62 14.15 4.62
C GLU A 89 1.48 13.36 3.61
N LEU A 90 1.60 12.04 3.81
CA LEU A 90 2.41 11.19 2.93
C LEU A 90 1.90 11.20 1.49
N MET A 91 0.59 11.07 1.30
CA MET A 91 -0.04 11.07 -0.02
C MET A 91 0.10 12.41 -0.71
N ALA A 92 -0.14 13.52 0.00
CA ALA A 92 0.00 14.87 -0.54
C ALA A 92 1.46 15.18 -0.93
N ASN A 93 2.42 14.76 -0.11
CA ASN A 93 3.84 14.90 -0.42
C ASN A 93 4.23 14.09 -1.66
N PHE A 94 3.77 12.85 -1.76
CA PHE A 94 4.04 12.02 -2.94
C PHE A 94 3.48 12.64 -4.22
N VAL A 95 2.23 13.09 -4.20
CA VAL A 95 1.60 13.78 -5.36
C VAL A 95 2.39 15.03 -5.76
N LYS A 96 2.89 15.79 -4.79
CA LYS A 96 3.59 17.07 -5.05
C LYS A 96 5.06 16.90 -5.44
N HIS A 97 5.73 15.87 -4.91
CA HIS A 97 7.20 15.77 -4.93
C HIS A 97 7.72 14.45 -5.50
N GLY A 98 6.88 13.45 -5.76
CA GLY A 98 7.31 12.09 -6.13
C GLY A 98 8.00 11.33 -4.99
N ASN A 99 8.01 11.89 -3.78
CA ASN A 99 8.57 11.31 -2.56
C ASN A 99 7.58 11.58 -1.41
N PRO A 100 7.11 10.56 -0.67
CA PRO A 100 6.14 10.73 0.41
C PRO A 100 6.72 11.43 1.67
N THR A 101 8.05 11.36 1.84
CA THR A 101 8.78 12.06 2.91
C THR A 101 9.99 12.80 2.32
N PRO A 102 9.76 13.86 1.52
CA PRO A 102 10.86 14.66 0.94
C PRO A 102 11.67 15.33 2.04
N THR A 103 11.02 15.64 3.16
CA THR A 103 11.59 15.82 4.48
C THR A 103 10.98 14.79 5.43
N ARG A 104 11.62 14.56 6.58
CA ARG A 104 11.06 13.73 7.65
C ARG A 104 9.63 14.19 7.98
N SER A 105 8.68 13.26 8.06
CA SER A 105 7.27 13.57 8.33
C SER A 105 7.16 14.38 9.62
N LEU A 106 6.42 15.49 9.57
CA LEU A 106 6.23 16.36 10.73
C LEU A 106 5.35 15.71 11.78
N TYR A 107 4.45 14.82 11.34
CA TYR A 107 3.46 14.22 12.22
C TYR A 107 3.88 12.86 12.76
N SER A 108 4.35 11.97 11.89
CA SER A 108 4.71 10.59 12.25
C SER A 108 6.20 10.41 12.55
N ASN A 109 7.04 11.41 12.24
CA ASN A 109 8.48 11.37 12.41
C ASN A 109 9.18 10.24 11.60
N VAL A 110 8.50 9.69 10.59
CA VAL A 110 9.02 8.65 9.70
C VAL A 110 9.77 9.27 8.51
N THR A 111 10.77 8.54 8.04
CA THR A 111 11.39 8.73 6.72
C THR A 111 11.10 7.46 5.94
N TRP A 112 10.42 7.56 4.80
CA TRP A 112 10.02 6.41 3.99
C TRP A 112 10.94 6.31 2.75
N PRO A 113 11.91 5.37 2.76
CA PRO A 113 12.84 5.23 1.64
C PRO A 113 12.17 4.56 0.44
N ALA A 114 12.67 4.88 -0.75
CA ALA A 114 12.33 4.14 -1.95
C ALA A 114 12.97 2.74 -1.90
N VAL A 115 12.35 1.79 -2.60
CA VAL A 115 12.85 0.43 -2.82
C VAL A 115 14.24 0.49 -3.45
N ASN A 116 15.18 -0.23 -2.85
CA ASN A 116 16.52 -0.42 -3.38
C ASN A 116 16.53 -1.59 -4.37
N ARG A 117 16.78 -1.27 -5.65
CA ARG A 117 16.85 -2.24 -6.75
C ARG A 117 18.17 -3.02 -6.80
N ASN A 118 19.19 -2.61 -6.06
CA ASN A 118 20.53 -3.19 -6.10
C ASN A 118 20.75 -4.33 -5.08
N GLY A 119 19.68 -5.01 -4.64
CA GLY A 119 19.76 -6.27 -3.90
C GLY A 119 20.00 -6.16 -2.38
N SER A 120 19.55 -5.09 -1.74
CA SER A 120 19.50 -5.02 -0.26
C SER A 120 18.10 -5.31 0.27
N ARG A 121 17.98 -5.67 1.55
CA ARG A 121 16.67 -5.86 2.21
C ARG A 121 15.82 -4.60 2.05
N ASN A 122 14.73 -4.74 1.32
CA ASN A 122 13.77 -3.66 1.12
C ASN A 122 12.88 -3.53 2.35
N THR A 123 12.26 -2.37 2.49
CA THR A 123 11.28 -2.11 3.55
C THR A 123 9.99 -1.63 2.93
N TYR A 124 8.89 -1.84 3.64
CA TYR A 124 7.63 -1.17 3.38
C TYR A 124 7.23 -0.34 4.59
N LEU A 125 6.48 0.73 4.35
CA LEU A 125 5.85 1.49 5.42
C LEU A 125 4.59 0.77 5.87
N ASN A 126 4.57 0.34 7.13
CA ASN A 126 3.37 -0.12 7.80
C ASN A 126 2.59 1.06 8.39
N ILE A 127 1.33 1.19 7.99
CA ILE A 127 0.40 2.21 8.49
C ILE A 127 -0.58 1.53 9.45
N ASP A 128 -0.36 1.76 10.74
CA ASP A 128 -1.22 1.33 11.85
C ASP A 128 -1.43 2.53 12.82
N LYS A 129 -1.68 2.28 14.10
CA LYS A 129 -1.63 3.25 15.21
C LYS A 129 -0.31 4.01 15.25
N THR A 130 0.76 3.36 14.80
CA THR A 130 2.10 3.91 14.58
C THR A 130 2.54 3.63 13.15
N PHE A 131 3.42 4.49 12.62
CA PHE A 131 4.00 4.33 11.30
C PHE A 131 5.39 3.75 11.44
N GLU A 132 5.61 2.58 10.86
CA GLU A 132 6.83 1.78 11.08
C GLU A 132 7.38 1.28 9.75
N LEU A 133 8.68 1.37 9.56
CA LEU A 133 9.33 0.64 8.48
C LEU A 133 9.53 -0.81 8.92
N ARG A 134 9.01 -1.74 8.13
CA ARG A 134 9.19 -3.18 8.33
C ARG A 134 9.96 -3.76 7.16
N GLU A 135 10.73 -4.81 7.42
CA GLU A 135 11.43 -5.52 6.35
C GLU A 135 10.40 -6.17 5.42
N LEU A 136 10.61 -6.00 4.11
CA LEU A 136 9.94 -6.78 3.09
C LEU A 136 10.65 -8.14 3.08
N ASP A 137 10.23 -9.03 3.97
CA ASP A 137 10.63 -10.43 3.90
C ASP A 137 9.89 -11.04 2.70
N ASP A 138 10.59 -11.80 1.85
CA ASP A 138 10.01 -12.33 0.61
C ASP A 138 8.76 -13.13 0.98
N ASP A 139 7.59 -12.54 0.68
CA ASP A 139 6.31 -13.05 1.14
C ASP A 139 6.23 -14.51 0.71
N VAL A 140 6.13 -15.41 1.70
CA VAL A 140 5.96 -16.84 1.50
C VAL A 140 4.86 -17.10 0.46
N THR A 141 3.88 -16.21 0.37
CA THR A 141 2.80 -16.18 -0.62
C THR A 141 3.31 -15.85 -2.03
N LEU A 142 4.10 -14.78 -2.22
CA LEU A 142 4.65 -14.40 -3.53
C LEU A 142 5.61 -15.47 -4.06
N ASN A 143 6.53 -15.95 -3.22
CA ASN A 143 7.45 -17.03 -3.55
C ASN A 143 6.69 -18.31 -3.94
N ARG A 144 5.55 -18.59 -3.29
CA ARG A 144 4.71 -19.73 -3.64
C ARG A 144 4.01 -19.55 -4.98
N TRP A 145 3.48 -18.37 -5.29
CA TRP A 145 2.86 -18.11 -6.58
C TRP A 145 3.88 -18.12 -7.73
N GLU A 146 5.11 -17.65 -7.50
CA GLU A 146 6.20 -17.75 -8.47
C GLU A 146 6.51 -19.21 -8.81
N LYS A 147 6.59 -20.08 -7.80
CA LYS A 147 6.76 -21.54 -8.01
C LYS A 147 5.60 -22.14 -8.83
N VAL A 148 4.36 -21.75 -8.53
CA VAL A 148 3.18 -22.22 -9.29
C VAL A 148 3.24 -21.73 -10.74
N TYR A 149 3.56 -20.44 -10.96
CA TYR A 149 3.72 -19.86 -12.28
C TYR A 149 4.80 -20.58 -13.09
N ASN A 150 5.96 -20.84 -12.48
CA ASN A 150 7.08 -21.51 -13.13
C ASN A 150 6.75 -22.96 -13.54
N CYS A 151 5.98 -23.68 -12.73
CA CYS A 151 5.49 -25.00 -13.11
C CYS A 151 4.49 -24.95 -14.26
N LEU A 152 3.52 -24.02 -14.22
CA LEU A 152 2.45 -23.95 -15.22
C LEU A 152 2.95 -23.49 -16.59
N TYR A 153 3.92 -22.58 -16.64
CA TYR A 153 4.35 -21.94 -17.90
C TYR A 153 5.73 -22.38 -18.39
N TYR A 154 6.58 -22.96 -17.52
CA TYR A 154 7.92 -23.39 -17.88
C TYR A 154 8.23 -24.84 -17.46
N GLU A 155 7.23 -25.60 -16.98
CA GLU A 155 7.35 -27.01 -16.58
C GLU A 155 8.37 -27.25 -15.43
N MET A 156 8.75 -26.20 -14.69
CA MET A 156 9.68 -26.28 -13.56
C MET A 156 8.93 -26.55 -12.24
N CYS A 157 8.46 -27.79 -12.05
CA CYS A 157 7.54 -28.14 -10.95
C CYS A 157 8.20 -28.69 -9.68
N ASP A 158 9.50 -29.02 -9.71
CA ASP A 158 10.21 -29.67 -8.59
C ASP A 158 10.21 -28.82 -7.29
N GLN A 159 9.96 -27.52 -7.40
CA GLN A 159 10.01 -26.57 -6.28
C GLN A 159 8.67 -26.33 -5.58
N ILE A 160 7.56 -26.92 -6.07
CA ILE A 160 6.20 -26.71 -5.51
C ILE A 160 5.96 -27.47 -4.21
N LEU A 161 6.60 -28.63 -4.04
CA LEU A 161 6.34 -29.56 -2.92
C LEU A 161 7.34 -29.46 -1.77
N SER A 162 8.33 -28.55 -1.85
CA SER A 162 9.29 -28.23 -0.79
C SER A 162 8.92 -26.94 -0.07
#